data_AF-A0A2V6N6Y1-F1
#
_entry.id   AF-A0A2V6N6Y1-F1
#
_cell.length_a   1.000
_cell.length_b   1.000
_cell.length_c   1.000
_cell.angle_alpha   90.00
_cell.angle_beta   90.00
_cell.angle_gamma   90.00
#
_symmetry.space_group_name_H-M   'P 1'
#
loop_
_entity.id
_entity.type
_entity.pdbx_description
1 polymer ?
#
loop_
_entity_poly.entity_id
_entity_poly.type
_entity_poly.pdbx_seq_one_letter_code
_entity_poly.pdbx_strand_id
1 'polypeptide(L)'
;FTTWLEQCREIDILISSTAAEMHLLTPPLLVPILRDRADRPLFIIDIAVPRDVAPEVNEFDGVYLYDIDSLQEIASESRELRRQQLAAAEAIIDEHVADFQKHVRLSKSGTRPTEECPARVSGELRTSEL
;
A
#
# COMPACT_ATOMS: atom_id res chain seq x y z
N PHE A 1 7.22 -14.69 13.76
CA PHE A 1 5.89 -14.76 13.12
C PHE A 1 5.29 -16.17 13.13
N THR A 2 5.83 -17.15 13.87
CA THR A 2 5.32 -18.54 13.81
C THR A 2 4.21 -18.84 14.82
N THR A 3 4.04 -18.01 15.85
CA THR A 3 3.15 -18.30 16.98
C THR A 3 1.87 -17.46 17.02
N TRP A 4 1.67 -16.54 16.06
CA TRP A 4 0.56 -15.59 16.09
C TRP A 4 -0.81 -16.28 16.09
N LEU A 5 -0.92 -17.40 15.37
CA LEU A 5 -2.16 -18.16 15.26
C LEU A 5 -2.57 -18.71 16.64
N GLU A 6 -1.63 -19.25 17.41
CA GLU A 6 -1.91 -19.74 18.77
C GLU A 6 -2.31 -18.61 19.74
N GLN A 7 -1.80 -17.39 19.53
CA GLN A 7 -2.21 -16.23 20.35
C GLN A 7 -3.69 -15.88 20.17
N CYS A 8 -4.32 -16.31 19.07
CA CYS A 8 -5.75 -16.15 18.85
C CYS A 8 -6.61 -16.92 19.87
N ARG A 9 -6.03 -17.76 20.73
CA ARG A 9 -6.71 -18.35 21.89
C ARG A 9 -6.91 -17.36 23.04
N GLU A 10 -5.97 -16.42 23.18
CA GLU A 10 -5.87 -15.57 24.37
C GLU A 10 -6.21 -14.10 24.12
N ILE A 11 -6.12 -13.63 22.88
CA ILE A 11 -6.46 -12.24 22.53
C ILE A 11 -7.96 -12.10 22.27
N ASP A 12 -8.50 -10.90 22.46
CA ASP A 12 -9.88 -10.58 22.12
C ASP A 12 -9.98 -9.81 20.78
N ILE A 13 -8.88 -9.17 20.35
CA ILE A 13 -8.80 -8.40 19.11
C ILE A 13 -7.54 -8.81 18.33
N LEU A 14 -7.72 -9.16 17.06
CA LEU A 14 -6.68 -9.38 16.06
C LEU A 14 -6.71 -8.24 15.05
N ILE A 15 -5.57 -7.59 14.81
CA ILE A 15 -5.43 -6.58 13.74
C ILE A 15 -4.47 -7.14 12.72
N SER A 16 -4.93 -7.26 11.47
CA SER A 16 -4.15 -7.78 10.36
C SER A 16 -3.83 -6.69 9.33
N SER A 17 -2.58 -6.65 8.91
CA SER A 17 -2.03 -5.64 7.99
C SER A 17 -0.77 -6.16 7.31
N THR A 18 -0.83 -7.33 6.69
CA THR A 18 0.33 -7.89 5.99
C THR A 18 0.34 -7.55 4.50
N ALA A 19 1.42 -7.97 3.82
CA ALA A 19 1.56 -7.86 2.37
C ALA A 19 1.35 -9.23 1.68
N ALA A 20 0.61 -10.13 2.32
CA ALA A 20 0.36 -11.45 1.76
C ALA A 20 -0.53 -11.37 0.50
N GLU A 21 -0.22 -12.21 -0.49
CA GLU A 21 -1.06 -12.34 -1.69
C GLU A 21 -2.24 -13.31 -1.48
N MET A 22 -2.27 -14.00 -0.34
CA MET A 22 -3.24 -15.03 0.02
C MET A 22 -3.77 -14.80 1.43
N HIS A 23 -4.96 -15.33 1.73
CA HIS A 23 -5.49 -15.35 3.08
C HIS A 23 -4.55 -16.12 4.03
N LEU A 24 -4.10 -15.44 5.08
CA LEU A 24 -3.32 -15.99 6.19
C LEU A 24 -4.19 -16.65 7.25
N LEU A 25 -5.40 -16.13 7.47
CA LEU A 25 -6.38 -16.69 8.39
C LEU A 25 -7.56 -17.25 7.61
N THR A 26 -7.81 -18.55 7.76
CA THR A 26 -8.85 -19.29 7.05
C THR A 26 -9.70 -20.11 8.02
N PRO A 27 -10.92 -20.52 7.64
CA PRO A 27 -11.78 -21.34 8.47
C PRO A 27 -11.10 -22.59 9.07
N PRO A 28 -10.32 -23.40 8.31
CA PRO A 28 -9.67 -24.58 8.87
C PRO A 28 -8.64 -24.26 9.97
N LEU A 29 -8.01 -23.08 9.90
CA LEU A 29 -7.04 -22.62 10.91
C LEU A 29 -7.74 -22.07 12.14
N LEU A 30 -8.87 -21.39 11.98
CA LEU A 30 -9.57 -20.71 13.07
C LEU A 30 -10.47 -21.65 13.88
N VAL A 31 -11.13 -22.62 13.24
CA VAL A 31 -12.08 -23.53 13.92
C VAL A 31 -11.51 -24.23 15.16
N PRO A 32 -10.28 -24.79 15.14
CA PRO A 32 -9.69 -25.40 16.34
C PRO A 32 -9.51 -24.40 17.49
N ILE A 33 -9.22 -23.14 17.19
CA ILE A 33 -8.96 -22.09 18.18
C ILE A 33 -10.26 -21.66 18.85
N LEU A 34 -11.35 -21.53 18.09
CA LEU A 34 -12.65 -21.12 18.61
C LEU A 34 -13.20 -22.11 19.66
N ARG A 35 -12.87 -23.41 19.54
CA ARG A 35 -13.29 -24.42 20.53
C ARG A 35 -12.75 -24.16 21.92
N ASP A 36 -11.60 -23.51 22.02
CA ASP A 36 -10.94 -23.22 23.29
C ASP A 36 -11.32 -21.84 23.84
N ARG A 37 -12.13 -21.08 23.10
CA ARG A 37 -12.64 -19.77 23.48
C ARG A 37 -14.04 -19.94 24.08
N ALA A 38 -14.11 -20.18 25.39
CA ALA A 38 -15.38 -20.32 26.14
C ALA A 38 -16.18 -19.00 26.16
N ASP A 39 -17.00 -18.76 25.13
CA ASP A 39 -17.81 -17.55 24.92
C ASP A 39 -17.01 -16.24 24.87
N ARG A 40 -15.73 -16.32 24.51
CA ARG A 40 -14.86 -15.15 24.34
C ARG A 40 -14.85 -14.71 22.87
N PRO A 41 -15.57 -13.64 22.51
CA PRO A 41 -15.63 -13.19 21.13
C PRO A 41 -14.24 -12.80 20.62
N LEU A 42 -13.97 -13.04 19.34
CA LEU A 42 -12.76 -12.62 18.64
C LEU A 42 -13.13 -11.57 17.59
N PHE A 43 -12.68 -10.34 17.84
CA PHE A 43 -12.79 -9.25 16.88
C PHE A 43 -11.56 -9.28 15.97
N ILE A 44 -11.78 -9.20 14.66
CA ILE A 44 -10.74 -9.22 13.66
C ILE A 44 -10.89 -7.96 12.82
N ILE A 45 -9.83 -7.16 12.74
CA ILE A 45 -9.76 -5.95 11.94
C ILE A 45 -8.73 -6.20 10.83
N ASP A 46 -9.20 -6.41 9.61
CA ASP A 46 -8.37 -6.67 8.43
C ASP A 46 -8.21 -5.40 7.59
N ILE A 47 -7.04 -4.77 7.67
CA ILE A 47 -6.69 -3.57 6.91
C ILE A 47 -5.71 -3.86 5.76
N ALA A 48 -5.50 -5.14 5.42
CA ALA A 48 -4.59 -5.55 4.35
C ALA A 48 -5.23 -5.46 2.95
N VAL A 49 -4.39 -5.21 1.94
CA VAL A 49 -4.78 -5.21 0.52
C VAL A 49 -3.68 -5.91 -0.30
N PRO A 50 -3.89 -7.13 -0.82
CA PRO A 50 -5.09 -7.98 -0.67
C PRO A 50 -5.38 -8.40 0.79
N ARG A 51 -6.64 -8.76 1.08
CA ARG A 51 -7.11 -9.11 2.43
C ARG A 51 -6.36 -10.31 3.05
N ASP A 52 -6.03 -10.22 4.32
CA ASP A 52 -5.32 -11.29 5.05
C ASP A 52 -6.27 -12.37 5.54
N VAL A 53 -7.54 -12.05 5.76
CA VAL A 53 -8.50 -12.91 6.45
C VAL A 53 -9.60 -13.32 5.50
N ALA A 54 -9.84 -14.61 5.35
CA ALA A 54 -10.87 -15.15 4.48
C ALA A 54 -12.28 -14.70 4.96
N PRO A 55 -13.18 -14.21 4.08
CA PRO A 55 -14.48 -13.67 4.52
C PRO A 55 -15.37 -14.67 5.24
N GLU A 56 -15.22 -15.96 4.92
CA GLU A 56 -15.98 -17.05 5.51
C GLU A 56 -15.72 -17.22 7.01
N VAL A 57 -14.65 -16.62 7.57
CA VAL A 57 -14.44 -16.66 9.03
C VAL A 57 -15.52 -15.91 9.80
N ASN A 58 -16.22 -14.96 9.16
CA ASN A 58 -17.30 -14.20 9.78
C ASN A 58 -18.61 -15.01 9.91
N GLU A 59 -18.65 -16.24 9.39
CA GLU A 59 -19.79 -17.15 9.54
C GLU A 59 -19.79 -17.88 10.88
N PHE A 60 -18.67 -17.84 11.62
CA PHE A 60 -18.55 -18.52 12.91
C PHE A 60 -19.10 -17.66 14.05
N ASP A 61 -19.87 -18.29 14.93
CA ASP A 61 -20.37 -17.64 16.14
C ASP A 61 -19.21 -17.18 17.03
N GLY A 62 -19.35 -15.98 17.60
CA GLY A 62 -18.29 -15.33 18.37
C GLY A 62 -17.13 -14.78 17.55
N VAL A 63 -17.19 -14.75 16.22
CA VAL A 63 -16.19 -14.06 15.37
C VAL A 63 -16.82 -12.84 14.71
N TYR A 64 -16.11 -11.71 14.78
CA TYR A 64 -16.53 -10.45 14.17
C TYR A 64 -15.41 -9.92 13.29
N LEU A 65 -15.57 -10.02 11.97
CA LEU A 65 -14.61 -9.52 10.99
C LEU A 65 -15.05 -8.15 10.48
N TYR A 66 -14.15 -7.18 10.59
CA TYR A 66 -14.28 -5.84 10.04
C TYR A 66 -13.11 -5.55 9.11
N ASP A 67 -13.40 -4.99 7.94
CA ASP A 67 -12.39 -4.46 7.03
C ASP A 67 -12.33 -2.92 7.07
N ILE A 68 -11.40 -2.34 6.32
CA ILE A 68 -11.26 -0.88 6.22
C ILE A 68 -12.52 -0.20 5.70
N ASP A 69 -13.27 -0.86 4.82
CA ASP A 69 -14.50 -0.32 4.22
C ASP A 69 -15.63 -0.28 5.25
N SER A 70 -15.76 -1.32 6.07
CA SER A 70 -16.74 -1.43 7.17
C SER A 70 -16.55 -0.33 8.22
N LEU A 71 -15.30 0.06 8.50
CA LEU A 71 -15.00 1.14 9.45
C LEU A 71 -15.30 2.53 8.87
N GLN A 72 -15.23 2.69 7.54
CA GLN A 72 -15.51 3.96 6.87
C GLN A 72 -16.99 4.36 6.92
N GLU A 73 -17.91 3.39 6.89
CA GLU A 73 -19.35 3.67 7.04
C GLU A 73 -19.66 4.34 8.39
N ILE A 74 -19.04 3.85 9.47
CA ILE A 74 -19.19 4.40 10.83
C ILE A 74 -18.56 5.81 10.93
N ALA A 75 -17.43 6.03 10.28
CA ALA A 75 -16.73 7.33 10.30
C ALA A 75 -17.43 8.43 9.47
N SER A 76 -18.46 8.08 8.67
CA SER A 76 -19.15 9.01 7.79
C SER A 76 -20.03 10.05 8.50
N GLU A 77 -20.24 9.94 9.82
CA GLU A 77 -20.99 10.91 10.61
C GLU A 77 -20.21 12.21 10.94
N SER A 78 -18.87 12.23 10.84
CA SER A 78 -18.03 13.42 11.15
C SER A 78 -17.72 14.31 9.92
N ARG A 79 -18.74 14.63 9.11
CA ARG A 79 -18.59 15.33 7.82
C ARG A 79 -17.95 16.73 7.89
N GLU A 80 -18.24 17.52 8.92
CA GLU A 80 -17.86 18.94 8.94
C GLU A 80 -16.36 19.17 9.18
N LEU A 81 -15.74 18.40 10.08
CA LEU A 81 -14.29 18.47 10.30
C LEU A 81 -13.51 18.00 9.05
N ARG A 82 -14.01 16.96 8.38
CA ARG A 82 -13.43 16.44 7.14
C ARG A 82 -13.48 17.47 6.00
N ARG A 83 -14.54 18.27 5.91
CA ARG A 83 -14.72 19.28 4.85
C ARG A 83 -13.64 20.38 4.90
N GLN A 84 -13.31 20.87 6.09
CA GLN A 84 -12.26 21.89 6.26
C GLN A 84 -10.87 21.34 5.92
N GLN A 85 -10.60 20.09 6.30
CA GLN A 85 -9.35 19.41 5.93
C GLN A 85 -9.27 19.11 4.43
N LEU A 86 -10.40 18.84 3.78
CA LEU A 86 -10.46 18.60 2.34
C LEU A 86 -9.97 19.81 1.53
N ALA A 87 -10.48 21.01 1.85
CA ALA A 87 -10.10 22.24 1.15
C ALA A 87 -8.59 22.56 1.32
N ALA A 88 -8.04 22.31 2.51
CA ALA A 88 -6.60 22.45 2.74
C ALA A 88 -5.78 21.44 1.93
N ALA A 89 -6.24 20.19 1.84
CA ALA A 89 -5.59 19.15 1.05
C ALA A 89 -5.64 19.45 -0.46
N GLU A 90 -6.78 19.93 -0.98
CA GLU A 90 -6.94 20.34 -2.38
C GLU A 90 -5.95 21.44 -2.76
N ALA A 91 -5.78 22.46 -1.92
CA ALA A 91 -4.81 23.52 -2.17
C ALA A 91 -3.36 23.00 -2.26
N ILE A 92 -2.98 22.05 -1.38
CA ILE A 92 -1.65 21.41 -1.40
C ILE A 92 -1.49 20.59 -2.70
N ILE A 93 -2.52 19.85 -3.11
CA ILE A 93 -2.49 19.06 -4.35
C ILE A 93 -2.32 19.98 -5.56
N ASP A 94 -3.09 21.07 -5.64
CA ASP A 94 -3.04 22.01 -6.76
C ASP A 94 -1.65 22.66 -6.90
N GLU A 95 -1.04 23.05 -5.77
CA GLU A 95 0.33 23.56 -5.73
C GLU A 95 1.33 22.55 -6.32
N HIS A 96 1.29 21.30 -5.83
CA HIS A 96 2.18 20.24 -6.31
C HIS A 96 1.92 19.85 -7.77
N VAL A 97 0.67 19.86 -8.23
CA VAL A 97 0.32 19.61 -9.62
C VAL A 97 0.86 20.72 -10.53
N ALA A 98 0.71 21.99 -10.13
CA ALA A 98 1.25 23.11 -10.89
C ALA A 98 2.78 23.03 -11.00
N ASP A 99 3.46 22.69 -9.91
CA ASP A 99 4.92 22.52 -9.91
C ASP A 99 5.38 21.32 -10.73
N PHE A 100 4.68 20.19 -10.63
CA PHE A 100 4.93 19.03 -11.48
C PHE A 100 4.75 19.37 -12.97
N GLN A 101 3.70 20.12 -13.33
CA GLN A 101 3.51 20.56 -14.71
C GLN A 101 4.62 21.48 -15.21
N LYS A 102 5.13 22.39 -14.39
CA LYS A 102 6.31 23.21 -14.73
C LYS A 102 7.54 22.33 -14.95
N HIS A 103 7.78 21.38 -14.04
CA HIS A 103 8.88 20.44 -14.15
C HIS A 103 8.81 19.66 -15.47
N VAL A 104 7.67 19.02 -15.77
CA VAL A 104 7.48 18.25 -17.02
C VAL A 104 7.67 19.10 -18.27
N ARG A 105 7.23 20.36 -18.28
CA ARG A 105 7.45 21.29 -19.41
C ARG A 105 8.93 21.61 -19.60
N LEU A 106 9.66 21.84 -18.51
CA LEU A 106 11.11 22.08 -18.54
C LEU A 106 11.87 20.82 -18.99
N SER A 107 11.48 19.63 -18.52
CA SER A 107 12.07 18.35 -18.94
C SER A 107 11.84 18.05 -20.43
N LYS A 108 10.70 18.50 -21.00
CA LYS A 108 10.38 18.36 -22.43
C LYS A 108 11.04 19.43 -23.31
N SER A 109 11.51 20.53 -22.74
CA SER A 109 12.24 21.59 -23.45
C SER A 109 13.75 21.32 -23.57
N GLY A 110 14.24 20.23 -22.99
CA GLY A 110 15.64 19.81 -23.00
C GLY A 110 15.91 18.62 -23.92
N THR A 111 15.62 18.73 -25.22
CA THR A 111 16.33 17.89 -26.20
C THR A 111 17.78 18.34 -26.17
N ARG A 112 18.67 17.59 -25.51
CA ARG A 112 20.12 17.78 -25.68
C ARG A 112 20.42 17.68 -27.18
N PRO A 113 21.06 18.67 -27.82
CA PRO A 113 21.75 18.41 -29.08
C PRO A 113 22.73 17.28 -28.79
N THR A 114 22.63 16.17 -29.52
CA THR A 114 23.71 15.19 -29.58
C THR A 114 24.95 15.97 -29.99
N GLU A 115 25.91 16.15 -29.08
CA GLU A 115 27.24 16.58 -29.45
C GLU A 115 27.75 15.58 -30.49
N GLU A 116 27.86 16.02 -31.74
CA GLU A 116 28.51 15.26 -32.80
C GLU A 116 29.90 14.88 -32.32
N CYS A 117 30.13 13.57 -32.18
CA CYS A 117 31.47 13.03 -32.00
C CYS A 117 32.28 13.41 -33.25
N PRO A 118 33.32 14.25 -33.14
CA PRO A 118 34.06 14.66 -34.32
C PRO A 118 34.72 13.42 -34.91
N ALA A 119 34.40 13.15 -36.18
CA ALA A 119 35.02 12.09 -36.96
C ALA A 119 36.54 12.23 -36.87
N ARG A 120 37.21 11.19 -36.34
CA ARG A 120 38.66 11.06 -36.44
C ARG A 120 39.02 11.10 -37.92
N VAL A 121 39.57 12.24 -38.36
CA VAL A 121 40.18 12.36 -39.67
C VAL A 121 41.38 11.43 -39.68
N SER A 122 41.28 10.37 -40.49
CA SER A 122 42.40 9.52 -40.85
C SER A 122 43.31 10.33 -41.77
N GLY A 123 44.38 10.91 -41.21
CA GLY A 123 45.43 11.62 -41.92
C GLY A 123 46.67 10.75 -42.02
N GLU A 124 46.90 10.23 -43.20
CA GLU A 124 48.04 9.42 -43.61
C GLU A 124 49.29 10.29 -43.90
N LEU A 125 50.48 9.69 -43.70
CA LEU A 125 51.83 10.01 -44.22
C LEU A 125 52.65 11.05 -43.41
N ARG A 126 53.93 10.85 -43.07
CA ARG A 126 55.07 10.43 -43.94
C ARG A 126 56.31 10.02 -43.12
N THR A 127 57.05 9.05 -43.66
CA THR A 127 58.43 8.66 -43.34
C THR A 127 59.43 9.76 -43.71
N SER A 128 60.36 10.13 -42.82
CA SER A 128 61.80 10.45 -43.10
C SER A 128 62.51 11.15 -41.92
N GLU A 129 63.67 10.59 -41.51
CA GLU A 129 64.80 11.20 -40.75
C GLU A 129 64.53 11.53 -39.26
N LEU A 130 65.19 10.93 -38.25
CA LEU A 130 66.60 10.54 -38.05
C LEU A 130 66.72 9.21 -37.29
#